data_AF-X1EZ72-F1
#
_entry.id   AF-X1EZ72-F1
#
_cell.length_a   1.000
_cell.length_b   1.000
_cell.length_c   1.000
_cell.angle_alpha   90.00
_cell.angle_beta   90.00
_cell.angle_gamma   90.00
#
_symmetry.space_group_name_H-M   'P 1'
#
loop_
_entity.id
_entity.type
_entity.pdbx_description
1 polymer ?
#
loop_
_entity_poly.entity_id
_entity_poly.type
_entity_poly.pdbx_seq_one_letter_code
_entity_poly.pdbx_strand_id
1 'polypeptide(L)'
;DTIIYSFVTPSFHAFQTIVSDLEKAGFEPLIRQVTKFQPRGKILTENQERVLWYAFRLGFFDYPRKINTIVLSKKLGIVPSTLSEVMRRGLRRLLTDFFN
;
A
#
# COMPACT_ATOMS: atom_id res chain seq x y z
N ASP A 1 11.98 18.33 20.16
CA ASP A 1 11.28 17.76 18.99
C ASP A 1 11.46 16.26 18.92
N THR A 2 10.38 15.52 18.65
CA THR A 2 10.41 14.06 18.53
C THR A 2 10.19 13.69 17.07
N ILE A 3 11.12 12.91 16.51
CA ILE A 3 11.01 12.46 15.12
C ILE A 3 10.59 10.98 15.10
N ILE A 4 9.59 10.66 14.27
CA ILE A 4 9.04 9.31 14.12
C ILE A 4 9.40 8.80 12.73
N TYR A 5 10.04 7.63 12.67
CA TYR A 5 10.41 6.97 11.42
C TYR A 5 10.10 5.48 11.47
N SER A 6 9.89 4.91 10.28
CA SER A 6 9.77 3.48 10.05
C SER A 6 10.74 3.07 8.95
N PHE A 7 11.45 1.95 9.13
CA PHE A 7 12.39 1.43 8.15
C PHE A 7 12.32 -0.10 8.10
N VAL A 8 12.79 -0.68 7.00
CA VAL A 8 12.90 -2.13 6.82
C VAL A 8 14.38 -2.48 6.84
N THR A 9 14.75 -3.46 7.67
CA THR A 9 16.12 -3.99 7.72
C THR A 9 16.19 -5.37 7.07
N PRO A 10 17.34 -5.74 6.49
CA PRO A 10 17.52 -7.06 5.89
C PRO A 10 17.53 -8.19 6.94
N SER A 11 17.82 -7.87 8.20
CA SER A 11 17.82 -8.82 9.32
C SER A 11 17.54 -8.13 10.65
N PHE A 12 17.21 -8.91 11.67
CA PHE A 12 17.09 -8.41 13.05
C PHE A 12 18.43 -7.89 13.58
N HIS A 13 19.54 -8.52 13.18
CA HIS A 13 20.88 -8.05 13.55
C HIS A 13 21.17 -6.65 13.00
N ALA A 14 20.84 -6.38 11.73
CA ALA A 14 21.00 -5.05 11.15
C ALA A 14 20.15 -3.99 11.89
N PHE A 15 18.96 -4.36 12.37
CA PHE A 15 18.15 -3.48 13.23
C PHE A 15 18.88 -3.19 14.55
N GLN A 16 19.45 -4.20 15.22
CA GLN A 16 20.21 -4.00 16.46
C GLN A 16 21.43 -3.10 16.26
N THR A 17 22.14 -3.23 15.12
CA THR A 17 23.26 -2.36 14.77
C THR A 17 22.82 -0.90 14.68
N ILE A 18 21.72 -0.62 13.96
CA ILE A 18 21.18 0.74 13.81
C ILE A 18 20.78 1.33 15.17
N VAL A 19 20.08 0.56 16.01
CA VAL A 19 19.68 1.02 17.36
C VAL A 19 20.91 1.34 18.21
N SER A 20 21.91 0.45 18.20
CA SER A 20 23.15 0.66 18.96
C SER A 20 23.92 1.89 18.47
N ASP A 21 23.94 2.15 17.16
CA ASP A 21 24.63 3.31 16.60
C ASP A 21 23.90 4.62 16.94
N LEU A 22 22.56 4.61 17.02
CA LEU A 22 21.78 5.74 17.52
C LEU A 22 22.05 6.01 19.00
N GLU A 23 22.09 4.97 19.83
CA GLU A 23 22.43 5.08 21.26
C GLU A 23 23.85 5.64 21.47
N LYS A 24 24.83 5.14 20.71
CA LYS A 24 26.22 5.66 20.74
C LYS A 24 26.33 7.10 20.28
N ALA A 25 25.45 7.54 19.38
CA ALA A 25 25.37 8.93 18.95
C ALA A 25 24.65 9.84 19.96
N GLY A 26 24.20 9.30 21.11
CA GLY A 26 23.56 10.05 22.18
C GLY A 26 22.04 10.19 22.04
N PHE A 27 21.41 9.43 21.14
CA PHE A 27 19.96 9.39 21.02
C PHE A 27 19.36 8.30 21.92
N GLU A 28 18.16 8.53 22.44
CA GLU A 28 17.37 7.55 23.20
C GLU A 28 16.18 7.08 22.35
N PRO A 29 16.39 6.16 21.38
CA PRO A 29 15.32 5.74 20.48
C PRO A 29 14.23 4.95 21.24
N LEU A 30 12.97 5.36 21.08
CA LEU A 30 11.82 4.60 21.58
C LEU A 30 11.29 3.66 20.50
N ILE A 31 11.58 2.37 20.66
CA ILE A 31 11.15 1.33 19.72
C ILE A 31 9.66 1.07 19.95
N ARG A 32 8.80 1.59 19.06
CA ARG A 32 7.35 1.38 19.15
C ARG A 32 6.89 0.00 18.70
N GLN A 33 7.50 -0.53 17.64
CA GLN A 33 7.09 -1.79 17.04
C GLN A 33 8.24 -2.43 16.27
N VAL A 34 8.42 -3.75 16.45
CA VAL A 34 9.30 -4.58 15.62
C VAL A 34 8.48 -5.77 15.13
N THR A 35 8.36 -5.91 13.81
CA THR A 35 7.65 -7.01 13.17
C THR A 35 8.49 -7.60 12.06
N LYS A 36 8.42 -8.92 11.85
CA LYS A 36 8.97 -9.52 10.64
C LYS A 36 8.30 -8.88 9.42
N PHE A 37 9.09 -8.29 8.54
CA PHE A 37 8.59 -7.85 7.26
C PHE A 37 8.24 -9.10 6.45
N GLN A 38 6.96 -9.43 6.41
CA GLN A 38 6.44 -10.31 5.38
C GLN A 38 6.18 -9.42 4.18
N PRO A 39 6.95 -9.53 3.09
CA PRO A 39 6.46 -9.01 1.82
C PRO A 39 5.16 -9.75 1.59
N ARG A 40 4.02 -9.07 1.77
CA ARG A 40 2.78 -9.57 1.21
C ARG A 40 3.11 -9.71 -0.27
N GLY A 41 3.16 -10.95 -0.78
CA GLY A 41 3.35 -11.18 -2.21
C GLY A 41 2.39 -10.27 -2.97
N LYS A 42 2.72 -9.84 -4.19
CA LYS A 42 1.87 -8.92 -4.97
C LYS A 42 0.43 -9.48 -5.04
N ILE A 43 -0.45 -9.04 -4.13
CA ILE A 43 -1.85 -9.51 -4.02
C ILE A 43 -2.54 -9.20 -5.34
N LEU A 44 -2.26 -8.00 -5.84
CA LEU A 44 -2.73 -7.48 -7.11
C LEU A 44 -1.66 -7.67 -8.19
N THR A 45 -2.09 -7.85 -9.43
CA THR A 45 -1.19 -7.58 -10.57
C THR A 45 -0.93 -6.08 -10.67
N GLU A 46 0.17 -5.69 -11.31
CA GLU A 46 0.51 -4.27 -11.49
C GLU A 46 -0.61 -3.47 -12.16
N ASN A 47 -1.31 -4.07 -13.13
CA ASN A 47 -2.45 -3.41 -13.77
C ASN A 47 -3.66 -3.28 -12.82
N GLN A 48 -3.92 -4.28 -11.97
CA GLN A 48 -5.01 -4.21 -10.97
C GLN A 48 -4.71 -3.14 -9.92
N GLU A 49 -3.47 -3.10 -9.42
CA GLU A 49 -3.00 -2.10 -8.46
C GLU A 49 -3.11 -0.69 -9.04
N ARG A 50 -2.58 -0.47 -10.25
CA ARG A 50 -2.67 0.82 -10.95
C ARG A 50 -4.11 1.29 -11.10
N VAL A 51 -5.01 0.42 -11.56
CA VAL A 51 -6.43 0.77 -11.79
C VAL A 51 -7.14 1.08 -10.47
N LEU A 52 -6.97 0.24 -9.44
CA LEU A 52 -7.62 0.45 -8.14
C LEU A 52 -7.06 1.69 -7.43
N TRP A 53 -5.75 1.94 -7.51
CA TRP A 53 -5.13 3.13 -6.95
C TRP A 53 -5.66 4.40 -7.61
N TYR A 54 -5.75 4.46 -8.94
CA TYR A 54 -6.33 5.60 -9.65
C TYR A 54 -7.80 5.81 -9.30
N ALA A 55 -8.59 4.72 -9.26
CA ALA A 55 -10.00 4.78 -8.88
C ALA A 55 -10.17 5.36 -7.46
N PHE A 56 -9.39 4.86 -6.50
CA PHE A 56 -9.35 5.37 -5.13
C PHE A 56 -8.95 6.84 -5.07
N ARG A 57 -7.82 7.21 -5.69
CA ARG A 57 -7.29 8.57 -5.65
C ARG A 57 -8.22 9.62 -6.25
N LEU A 58 -9.02 9.24 -7.25
CA LEU A 58 -9.97 10.12 -7.92
C LEU A 58 -11.38 10.10 -7.29
N GLY A 59 -11.56 9.39 -6.17
CA GLY A 59 -12.82 9.33 -5.44
C GLY A 59 -13.92 8.53 -6.15
N PHE A 60 -13.54 7.50 -6.91
CA PHE A 60 -14.49 6.55 -7.52
C PHE A 60 -15.26 5.75 -6.45
N PHE A 61 -14.62 5.50 -5.32
CA PHE A 61 -15.19 4.77 -4.18
C PHE A 61 -15.81 5.69 -3.12
N ASP A 62 -15.83 7.01 -3.33
CA ASP A 62 -16.41 7.97 -2.39
C ASP A 62 -17.96 7.95 -2.48
N TYR A 63 -18.61 8.44 -1.41
CA TYR A 63 -20.04 8.72 -1.40
C TYR A 63 -20.30 10.21 -1.08
N PRO A 64 -20.89 10.99 -2.00
CA PRO A 64 -21.20 10.63 -3.40
C PRO A 64 -19.92 10.42 -4.22
N ARG A 65 -20.01 9.64 -5.30
CA ARG A 65 -18.87 9.38 -6.19
C ARG A 65 -18.37 10.69 -6.80
N LYS A 66 -17.06 10.95 -6.69
CA LYS A 66 -16.42 12.14 -7.29
C LYS A 66 -16.07 11.96 -8.77
N ILE A 67 -15.99 10.71 -9.24
CA ILE A 67 -15.76 10.38 -10.64
C ILE A 67 -16.62 9.17 -11.05
N ASN A 68 -17.18 9.22 -12.26
CA ASN A 68 -17.95 8.10 -12.80
C ASN A 68 -17.08 7.16 -13.65
N THR A 69 -17.60 5.97 -13.94
CA THR A 69 -16.88 4.92 -14.68
C THR A 69 -16.44 5.36 -16.07
N ILE A 70 -17.25 6.16 -16.77
CA ILE A 70 -16.95 6.62 -18.14
C ILE A 70 -15.75 7.58 -18.15
N VAL A 71 -15.72 8.53 -17.21
CA VAL A 71 -14.63 9.50 -17.11
C VAL A 71 -13.35 8.81 -16.63
N LEU A 72 -13.45 7.89 -15.67
CA LEU A 72 -12.31 7.12 -15.18
C LEU A 72 -11.72 6.21 -16.27
N SER A 73 -12.56 5.53 -17.06
CA SER A 73 -12.10 4.65 -18.12
C SER A 73 -11.36 5.42 -19.21
N LYS A 74 -11.86 6.60 -19.59
CA LYS A 74 -11.18 7.53 -20.50
C LYS A 74 -9.80 7.96 -19.97
N LYS A 75 -9.71 8.35 -18.69
CA LYS A 75 -8.43 8.72 -18.06
C LYS A 75 -7.41 7.57 -18.04
N LEU A 76 -7.89 6.33 -17.90
CA LEU A 76 -7.04 5.13 -17.88
C LEU A 76 -6.72 4.57 -19.27
N GLY A 77 -7.30 5.13 -20.34
CA GLY A 77 -7.11 4.66 -21.71
C GLY A 77 -7.74 3.29 -21.99
N ILE A 78 -8.80 2.91 -21.27
CA ILE A 78 -9.46 1.61 -21.40
C ILE A 78 -10.98 1.77 -21.56
N VAL A 79 -11.64 0.74 -22.11
CA VAL A 79 -13.10 0.73 -22.21
C VAL A 79 -13.76 0.46 -20.84
N PRO A 80 -14.99 0.95 -20.60
CA PRO A 80 -15.68 0.78 -19.30
C PRO A 80 -15.83 -0.68 -18.84
N SER A 81 -16.02 -1.62 -19.79
CA SER A 81 -16.10 -3.05 -19.49
C SER A 81 -14.78 -3.59 -18.93
N THR A 82 -13.65 -3.25 -19.55
CA THR A 82 -12.32 -3.61 -19.06
C THR A 82 -12.03 -3.03 -17.69
N LEU A 83 -12.38 -1.75 -17.46
CA LEU A 83 -12.24 -1.12 -16.15
C LEU A 83 -13.03 -1.90 -15.08
N SER A 84 -14.29 -2.23 -15.36
CA SER A 84 -15.17 -2.96 -14.45
C SER A 84 -14.63 -4.36 -14.13
N GLU A 85 -14.12 -5.06 -15.14
CA GLU A 85 -13.55 -6.39 -14.98
C GLU A 85 -12.25 -6.38 -14.15
N VAL A 86 -11.35 -5.43 -14.41
CA VAL A 86 -10.10 -5.26 -13.66
C VAL A 86 -10.40 -4.91 -12.20
N MET A 87 -11.33 -3.98 -11.95
CA MET A 87 -11.74 -3.63 -10.59
C MET A 87 -12.35 -4.83 -9.85
N ARG A 88 -13.26 -5.58 -10.48
CA ARG A 88 -13.89 -6.76 -9.85
C ARG A 88 -12.86 -7.82 -9.50
N ARG A 89 -11.91 -8.12 -10.40
CA ARG A 89 -10.85 -9.11 -10.15
C ARG A 89 -9.88 -8.64 -9.06
N GLY A 90 -9.48 -7.37 -9.09
CA GLY A 90 -8.59 -6.80 -8.07
C GLY A 90 -9.24 -6.76 -6.69
N LEU A 91 -10.47 -6.25 -6.58
CA LEU A 91 -11.21 -6.23 -5.31
C LEU A 91 -11.44 -7.63 -4.77
N ARG A 92 -11.78 -8.61 -5.62
CA ARG A 92 -11.88 -10.01 -5.18
C ARG A 92 -10.59 -10.50 -4.52
N ARG A 93 -9.42 -10.22 -5.12
CA ARG A 93 -8.13 -10.63 -4.54
C ARG A 93 -7.85 -9.93 -3.22
N LEU A 94 -8.13 -8.62 -3.10
CA LEU A 94 -7.98 -7.90 -1.84
C LEU A 94 -8.90 -8.44 -0.75
N LEU A 95 -10.15 -8.72 -1.08
CA LEU A 95 -11.11 -9.28 -0.12
C LEU A 95 -10.72 -10.70 0.29
N THR A 96 -10.23 -11.52 -0.65
CA THR A 96 -9.69 -12.85 -0.34
C THR A 96 -8.47 -12.75 0.58
N ASP A 97 -7.54 -11.83 0.34
CA ASP A 97 -6.39 -11.62 1.24
C ASP A 97 -6.82 -11.08 2.61
N PHE A 98 -7.85 -10.23 2.67
CA PHE A 98 -8.30 -9.61 3.90
C PHE A 98 -9.09 -10.55 4.82
N PHE A 99 -9.88 -11.47 4.24
CA PHE A 99 -10.73 -12.40 4.99
C PHE A 99 -10.14 -13.81 5.16
N ASN A 100 -8.96 -14.08 4.59
CA ASN A 100 -8.19 -15.31 4.82
C ASN A 100 -7.19 -15.12 5.95
#